data_AF-A0AAE3KW68-F1
#
_entry.id   AF-A0AAE3KW68-F1
#
_cell.length_a   1.000
_cell.length_b   1.000
_cell.length_c   1.000
_cell.angle_alpha   90.00
_cell.angle_beta   90.00
_cell.angle_gamma   90.00
#
_symmetry.space_group_name_H-M   'P 1'
#
loop_
_entity.id
_entity.type
_entity.pdbx_description
1 polymer ?
#
loop_
_entity_poly.entity_id
_entity_poly.type
_entity_poly.pdbx_seq_one_letter_code
_entity_poly.pdbx_strand_id
1 'polypeptide(L)'
;MDDKELRRQKILAKAHFDSVLQLFEHGLATKDDLEAKRKIWQDLKGFDPAMIAKPEKVIFTPRADINVKVPSETQRGLNPNCLIVDESFDEAAELEAIQAELHEVDMRKNKKINELAKMPRDSNQLPLVTEIKALREEYVNKSDEVYYFKRHGERVSAAFDSAQGPGELNSELVSFDDSEFVKSLPRDKLALHKMKKSLESSLSKFKARLAAAKTEVKKASQNKNISIATIKINTIDQLMSTL
;
A
#
# COMPACT_ATOMS: atom_id res chain seq x y z
N MET A 1 14.97 5.71 -36.06
CA MET A 1 14.35 5.01 -34.91
C MET A 1 13.46 3.91 -35.49
N ASP A 2 13.53 2.69 -34.97
CA ASP A 2 12.64 1.61 -35.43
C ASP A 2 11.19 1.87 -34.97
N ASP A 3 10.20 1.58 -35.81
CA ASP A 3 8.77 1.86 -35.55
C ASP A 3 8.28 1.18 -34.26
N LYS A 4 8.83 0.00 -33.96
CA LYS A 4 8.53 -0.75 -32.73
C LYS A 4 9.04 -0.04 -31.49
N GLU A 5 10.22 0.58 -31.57
CA GLU A 5 10.81 1.33 -30.46
C GLU A 5 10.10 2.69 -30.28
N LEU A 6 9.67 3.35 -31.36
CA LEU A 6 8.84 4.55 -31.27
C LEU A 6 7.48 4.27 -30.60
N ARG A 7 6.79 3.19 -30.98
CA ARG A 7 5.56 2.75 -30.30
C ARG A 7 5.80 2.50 -28.82
N ARG A 8 6.91 1.85 -28.47
CA ARG A 8 7.28 1.57 -27.07
C ARG A 8 7.50 2.86 -26.27
N GLN A 9 8.20 3.84 -26.84
CA GLN A 9 8.41 5.14 -26.19
C GLN A 9 7.12 5.95 -26.06
N LYS A 10 6.22 5.91 -27.05
CA LYS A 10 4.88 6.51 -26.95
C LYS A 10 4.07 5.92 -25.79
N ILE A 11 4.08 4.59 -25.64
CA ILE A 11 3.39 3.90 -24.53
C ILE A 11 4.01 4.28 -23.18
N LEU A 12 5.34 4.33 -23.10
CA LEU A 12 6.07 4.74 -21.90
C LEU A 12 5.72 6.16 -21.47
N ALA A 13 5.83 7.12 -22.40
CA ALA A 13 5.56 8.53 -22.13
C ALA A 13 4.12 8.74 -21.67
N LYS A 14 3.16 8.05 -22.30
CA LYS A 14 1.76 8.06 -21.84
C LYS A 14 1.62 7.52 -20.42
N ALA A 15 2.20 6.35 -20.12
CA ALA A 15 2.10 5.76 -18.78
C ALA A 15 2.73 6.65 -17.69
N HIS A 16 3.85 7.32 -17.99
CA HIS A 16 4.46 8.29 -17.08
C HIS A 16 3.58 9.53 -16.89
N PHE A 17 2.99 10.06 -17.96
CA PHE A 17 2.05 11.18 -17.86
C PHE A 17 0.82 10.80 -17.04
N ASP A 18 0.16 9.68 -17.35
CA ASP A 18 -1.03 9.20 -16.62
C ASP A 18 -0.71 8.99 -15.12
N SER A 19 0.47 8.47 -14.79
CA SER A 19 0.86 8.29 -13.38
C SER A 19 1.08 9.62 -12.65
N VAL A 20 1.67 10.63 -13.30
CA VAL A 20 1.90 11.94 -12.69
C VAL A 20 0.60 12.74 -12.61
N LEU A 21 -0.28 12.60 -13.60
CA LEU A 21 -1.62 13.17 -13.58
C LEU A 21 -2.42 12.70 -12.37
N GLN A 22 -2.44 11.38 -12.13
CA GLN A 22 -3.10 10.83 -10.94
C GLN A 22 -2.48 11.36 -9.64
N LEU A 23 -1.16 11.44 -9.54
CA LEU A 23 -0.52 12.02 -8.35
C LEU A 23 -0.87 13.51 -8.18
N PHE A 24 -0.97 14.27 -9.28
CA PHE A 24 -1.31 15.68 -9.25
C PHE A 24 -2.76 15.92 -8.81
N GLU A 25 -3.72 15.13 -9.32
CA GLU A 25 -5.13 15.19 -8.92
C GLU A 25 -5.34 14.97 -7.41
N HIS A 26 -4.45 14.20 -6.79
CA HIS A 26 -4.45 13.95 -5.34
C HIS A 26 -3.45 14.82 -4.54
N GLY A 27 -2.88 15.86 -5.16
CA GLY A 27 -1.98 16.81 -4.48
C GLY A 27 -0.60 16.27 -4.10
N LEU A 28 -0.19 15.13 -4.67
CA LEU A 28 1.08 14.44 -4.40
C LEU A 28 2.18 14.70 -5.43
N ALA A 29 1.87 15.45 -6.49
CA ALA A 29 2.84 15.88 -7.50
C ALA A 29 2.69 17.38 -7.76
N THR A 30 3.78 18.01 -8.21
CA THR A 30 3.78 19.44 -8.53
C THR A 30 3.24 19.68 -9.94
N LYS A 31 2.81 20.91 -10.21
CA LYS A 31 2.38 21.32 -11.55
C LYS A 31 3.51 21.22 -12.57
N ASP A 32 4.74 21.49 -12.14
CA ASP A 32 5.93 21.40 -12.98
C ASP A 32 6.22 19.96 -13.43
N ASP A 33 6.03 18.98 -12.53
CA ASP A 33 6.15 17.56 -12.86
C ASP A 33 5.13 17.13 -13.92
N LEU A 34 3.89 17.60 -13.79
CA LEU A 34 2.80 17.33 -14.74
C LEU A 34 3.13 17.91 -16.12
N GLU A 35 3.54 19.18 -16.18
CA GLU A 35 3.85 19.87 -17.43
C GLU A 35 5.07 19.25 -18.13
N ALA A 36 6.11 18.86 -17.38
CA ALA A 36 7.27 18.17 -17.93
C ALA A 36 6.89 16.83 -18.59
N LYS A 37 6.06 16.01 -17.95
CA LYS A 37 5.62 14.73 -18.52
C LYS A 37 4.60 14.91 -19.66
N ARG A 38 3.74 15.93 -19.58
CA ARG A 38 2.80 16.29 -20.65
C ARG A 38 3.53 16.68 -21.93
N LYS A 39 4.57 17.52 -21.82
CA LYS A 39 5.38 17.98 -22.94
C LYS A 39 6.05 16.80 -23.65
N ILE A 40 6.71 15.91 -22.89
CA ILE A 40 7.36 14.70 -23.44
C ILE A 40 6.36 13.81 -24.19
N TRP A 41 5.14 13.62 -23.65
CA TRP A 41 4.11 12.83 -24.31
C TRP A 41 3.59 13.50 -25.59
N GLN A 42 3.38 14.83 -25.57
CA GLN A 42 2.93 15.59 -26.74
C GLN A 42 3.98 15.59 -27.86
N ASP A 43 5.25 15.80 -27.52
CA ASP A 43 6.37 15.76 -28.47
C ASP A 43 6.47 14.40 -29.16
N LEU A 44 6.33 13.32 -28.38
CA LEU A 44 6.33 11.95 -28.93
C LEU A 44 5.06 11.65 -29.73
N LYS A 45 3.89 12.18 -29.34
CA LYS A 45 2.61 11.98 -30.06
C LYS A 45 2.65 12.62 -31.45
N GLY A 46 3.25 13.80 -31.58
CA GLY A 46 3.42 14.51 -32.85
C GLY A 46 4.58 14.01 -33.71
N PHE A 47 5.41 13.10 -33.21
CA PHE A 47 6.58 12.59 -33.94
C PHE A 47 6.19 11.59 -35.04
N ASP A 48 6.49 11.98 -36.28
CA ASP A 48 6.40 11.16 -37.49
C ASP A 48 7.82 10.75 -37.96
N PRO A 49 8.17 9.45 -37.98
CA PRO A 49 9.50 9.00 -38.37
C PRO A 49 9.86 9.30 -39.84
N ALA A 50 8.90 9.67 -40.69
CA ALA A 50 9.15 10.09 -42.09
C ALA A 50 9.83 11.46 -42.22
N MET A 51 9.86 12.29 -41.16
CA MET A 51 10.45 13.64 -41.20
C MET A 51 11.93 13.72 -40.81
N ILE A 52 12.59 12.60 -40.55
CA ILE A 52 14.02 12.61 -40.18
C ILE A 52 14.87 12.31 -41.42
N ALA A 53 15.33 13.36 -42.09
CA ALA A 53 16.56 13.29 -42.85
C ALA A 53 17.68 12.76 -41.91
N LYS A 54 18.38 11.71 -42.37
CA LYS A 54 19.42 10.98 -41.63
C LYS A 54 20.29 11.92 -40.77
N PRO A 55 20.40 11.72 -39.45
CA PRO A 55 21.38 12.44 -38.66
C PRO A 55 22.78 11.89 -38.95
N GLU A 56 23.71 12.80 -39.28
CA GLU A 56 25.15 12.56 -39.33
C GLU A 56 25.65 11.97 -38.00
N LYS A 57 26.58 11.01 -38.11
CA LYS A 57 27.27 10.41 -36.97
C LYS A 57 28.06 11.49 -36.22
N VAL A 58 27.56 11.91 -35.07
CA VAL A 58 28.37 12.66 -34.10
C VAL A 58 29.05 11.67 -33.16
N ILE A 59 30.37 11.57 -33.31
CA ILE A 59 31.29 10.87 -32.41
C ILE A 59 31.49 11.77 -31.19
N PHE A 60 31.26 11.28 -29.97
CA PHE A 60 31.79 11.92 -28.76
C PHE A 60 32.44 10.90 -27.83
N THR A 61 33.67 11.23 -27.45
CA THR A 61 34.62 10.51 -26.61
C THR A 61 34.24 10.56 -25.12
N PRO A 62 34.68 9.60 -24.29
CA PRO A 62 34.44 9.63 -22.86
C PRO A 62 35.45 10.56 -22.17
N ARG A 63 34.99 11.37 -21.22
CA ARG A 63 35.87 12.06 -20.26
C ARG A 63 35.32 11.95 -18.84
N ALA A 64 36.29 11.80 -17.94
CA ALA A 64 36.17 11.41 -16.55
C ALA A 64 35.72 12.52 -15.59
N ASP A 65 35.34 12.06 -14.39
CA ASP A 65 35.42 12.69 -13.06
C ASP A 65 34.89 14.12 -12.86
N ILE A 66 33.77 14.23 -12.13
CA ILE A 66 33.53 15.36 -11.23
C ILE A 66 33.07 14.84 -9.87
N ASN A 67 33.98 14.99 -8.92
CA ASN A 67 33.86 14.83 -7.49
C ASN A 67 33.05 16.01 -6.92
N VAL A 68 31.92 15.76 -6.25
CA VAL A 68 31.21 16.79 -5.46
C VAL A 68 30.99 16.29 -4.04
N LYS A 69 31.60 17.05 -3.12
CA LYS A 69 31.65 16.87 -1.67
C LYS A 69 30.26 16.84 -1.02
N VAL A 70 30.11 15.88 -0.13
CA VAL A 70 29.08 15.85 0.93
C VAL A 70 29.51 16.81 2.04
N PRO A 71 28.68 17.76 2.51
CA PRO A 71 28.85 18.37 3.82
C PRO A 71 28.20 17.47 4.88
N SER A 72 29.05 16.96 5.75
CA SER A 72 28.71 16.25 6.98
C SER A 72 28.43 17.24 8.12
N GLU A 73 27.64 16.75 9.08
CA GLU A 73 27.47 17.22 10.47
C GLU A 73 26.46 18.34 10.74
N THR A 74 25.34 17.96 11.36
CA THR A 74 25.03 18.50 12.69
C THR A 74 24.51 17.38 13.57
N GLN A 75 25.26 17.15 14.65
CA GLN A 75 25.02 16.16 15.70
C GLN A 75 24.14 16.76 16.82
N ARG A 76 23.45 15.85 17.51
CA ARG A 76 22.95 15.90 18.91
C ARG A 76 21.65 16.64 19.20
N GLY A 77 20.69 15.83 19.63
CA GLY A 77 19.57 16.19 20.49
C GLY A 77 18.94 14.91 21.05
N LEU A 78 19.68 14.20 21.90
CA LEU A 78 19.07 13.23 22.82
C LEU A 78 18.17 14.02 23.75
N ASN A 79 16.88 13.67 23.79
CA ASN A 79 16.01 14.09 24.88
C ASN A 79 15.23 12.86 25.38
N PRO A 80 15.56 12.33 26.57
CA PRO A 80 14.74 11.35 27.25
C PRO A 80 13.76 12.10 28.15
N ASN A 81 12.52 12.26 27.71
CA ASN A 81 11.43 12.53 28.64
C ASN A 81 10.51 11.32 28.68
N CYS A 82 10.83 10.42 29.61
CA CYS A 82 9.83 9.66 30.34
C CYS A 82 8.89 10.65 31.03
N LEU A 83 7.64 10.66 30.63
CA LEU A 83 6.53 11.06 31.48
C LEU A 83 5.57 9.89 31.50
N ILE A 84 5.63 9.15 32.60
CA ILE A 84 4.58 8.25 33.05
C ILE A 84 3.50 9.15 33.65
N VAL A 85 2.29 9.09 33.11
CA VAL A 85 1.03 9.50 33.75
C VAL A 85 -0.02 8.48 33.25
N ASP A 86 -0.21 7.37 33.96
CA ASP A 86 -1.32 7.14 34.90
C ASP A 86 -2.75 7.08 34.30
N GLU A 87 -2.89 6.60 33.06
CA GLU A 87 -4.13 5.99 32.51
C GLU A 87 -3.91 4.54 32.02
N SER A 88 -2.68 4.02 32.11
CA SER A 88 -2.20 2.79 31.48
C SER A 88 -2.63 1.47 32.13
N PHE A 89 -3.40 1.50 33.23
CA PHE A 89 -3.78 0.27 33.93
C PHE A 89 -4.92 -0.46 33.22
N ASP A 90 -5.90 0.28 32.69
CA ASP A 90 -7.01 -0.28 31.94
C ASP A 90 -6.59 -0.69 30.52
N GLU A 91 -5.77 0.13 29.83
CA GLU A 91 -5.26 -0.23 28.50
C GLU A 91 -4.35 -1.47 28.51
N ALA A 92 -3.49 -1.60 29.52
CA ALA A 92 -2.62 -2.77 29.66
C ALA A 92 -3.42 -4.03 29.99
N ALA A 93 -4.42 -3.93 30.87
CA ALA A 93 -5.30 -5.04 31.22
C ALA A 93 -6.18 -5.47 30.02
N GLU A 94 -6.69 -4.51 29.24
CA GLU A 94 -7.44 -4.80 28.02
C GLU A 94 -6.57 -5.45 26.93
N LEU A 95 -5.35 -4.95 26.73
CA LEU A 95 -4.40 -5.56 25.80
C LEU A 95 -4.03 -6.98 26.25
N GLU A 96 -3.85 -7.21 27.55
CA GLU A 96 -3.58 -8.53 28.11
C GLU A 96 -4.77 -9.47 27.92
N ALA A 97 -6.00 -9.00 28.08
CA ALA A 97 -7.22 -9.76 27.80
C ALA A 97 -7.31 -10.20 26.32
N ILE A 98 -7.08 -9.27 25.37
CA ILE A 98 -7.12 -9.60 23.93
C ILE A 98 -5.96 -10.57 23.57
N GLN A 99 -4.79 -10.43 24.19
CA GLN A 99 -3.68 -11.37 24.01
C GLN A 99 -3.97 -12.76 24.61
N ALA A 100 -4.66 -12.82 25.75
CA ALA A 100 -5.11 -14.08 26.34
C ALA A 100 -6.12 -14.80 25.44
N GLU A 101 -7.09 -14.07 24.87
CA GLU A 101 -8.03 -14.61 23.88
C GLU A 101 -7.28 -15.15 22.63
N LEU A 102 -6.31 -14.39 22.10
CA LEU A 102 -5.47 -14.85 20.98
C LEU A 102 -4.69 -16.12 21.32
N HIS A 103 -4.14 -16.21 22.53
CA HIS A 103 -3.40 -17.38 23.00
C HIS A 103 -4.33 -18.60 23.12
N GLU A 104 -5.56 -18.42 23.61
CA GLU A 104 -6.55 -19.48 23.70
C GLU A 104 -6.93 -20.02 22.30
N VAL A 105 -7.13 -19.13 21.32
CA VAL A 105 -7.39 -19.53 19.93
C VAL A 105 -6.19 -20.32 19.37
N ASP A 106 -4.95 -19.87 19.64
CA ASP A 106 -3.75 -20.57 19.18
C ASP A 106 -3.63 -21.97 19.79
N MET A 107 -3.93 -22.11 21.09
CA MET A 107 -3.96 -23.38 21.79
C MET A 107 -5.01 -24.34 21.20
N ARG A 108 -6.24 -23.85 20.96
CA ARG A 108 -7.30 -24.63 20.30
C ARG A 108 -6.88 -25.07 18.89
N LYS A 109 -6.29 -24.17 18.10
CA LYS A 109 -5.77 -24.44 16.75
C LYS A 109 -4.68 -25.51 16.77
N ASN A 110 -3.67 -25.36 17.62
CA ASN A 110 -2.54 -26.30 17.71
C ASN A 110 -2.99 -27.67 18.20
N LYS A 111 -3.96 -27.74 19.12
CA LYS A 111 -4.58 -29.00 19.55
C LYS A 111 -5.22 -29.75 18.37
N LYS A 112 -5.98 -29.05 17.52
CA LYS A 112 -6.64 -29.62 16.33
C LYS A 112 -5.65 -30.03 15.24
N ILE A 113 -4.57 -29.27 15.03
CA ILE A 113 -3.47 -29.65 14.13
C ILE A 113 -2.78 -30.93 14.62
N ASN A 114 -2.54 -31.04 15.93
CA ASN A 114 -1.94 -32.24 16.52
C ASN A 114 -2.89 -33.45 16.47
N GLU A 115 -4.20 -33.23 16.56
CA GLU A 115 -5.22 -34.26 16.34
C GLU A 115 -5.17 -34.77 14.89
N LEU A 116 -5.15 -33.85 13.92
CA LEU A 116 -5.04 -34.17 12.49
C LEU A 116 -3.77 -34.97 12.18
N ALA A 117 -2.63 -34.59 12.79
CA ALA A 117 -1.36 -35.28 12.60
C ALA A 117 -1.37 -36.74 13.10
N LYS A 118 -2.25 -37.08 14.03
CA LYS A 118 -2.41 -38.44 14.59
C LYS A 118 -3.44 -39.28 13.85
N MET A 119 -4.21 -38.70 12.91
CA MET A 119 -5.23 -39.42 12.18
C MET A 119 -4.64 -40.26 11.04
N PRO A 120 -5.21 -41.45 10.74
CA PRO A 120 -4.85 -42.23 9.57
C PRO A 120 -5.06 -41.42 8.28
N ARG A 121 -4.11 -41.51 7.34
CA ARG A 121 -4.15 -40.76 6.07
C ARG A 121 -5.34 -41.12 5.17
N ASP A 122 -5.90 -42.31 5.38
CA ASP A 122 -7.01 -42.85 4.57
C ASP A 122 -8.39 -42.48 5.12
N SER A 123 -8.46 -41.72 6.22
CA SER A 123 -9.71 -41.25 6.81
C SER A 123 -10.17 -39.92 6.21
N ASN A 124 -11.48 -39.68 6.16
CA ASN A 124 -12.02 -38.39 5.75
C ASN A 124 -11.76 -37.34 6.84
N GLN A 125 -10.78 -36.47 6.61
CA GLN A 125 -10.37 -35.42 7.54
C GLN A 125 -10.98 -34.04 7.23
N LEU A 126 -11.90 -33.95 6.27
CA LEU A 126 -12.49 -32.68 5.82
C LEU A 126 -13.12 -31.85 6.96
N PRO A 127 -13.89 -32.43 7.92
CA PRO A 127 -14.45 -31.65 9.03
C PRO A 127 -13.36 -31.01 9.88
N LEU A 128 -12.33 -31.78 10.24
CA LEU A 128 -11.22 -31.30 11.07
C LEU A 128 -10.39 -30.24 10.36
N VAL A 129 -10.15 -30.39 9.05
CA VAL A 129 -9.48 -29.37 8.24
C VAL A 129 -10.31 -28.08 8.16
N THR A 130 -11.64 -28.19 8.11
CA THR A 130 -12.54 -27.03 8.10
C THR A 130 -12.50 -26.30 9.44
N GLU A 131 -12.52 -27.02 10.56
CA GLU A 131 -12.35 -26.46 11.90
C GLU A 131 -11.00 -25.74 12.05
N ILE A 132 -9.90 -26.35 11.57
CA ILE A 132 -8.56 -25.73 11.62
C ILE A 132 -8.53 -24.44 10.79
N LYS A 133 -9.20 -24.40 9.62
CA LYS A 133 -9.31 -23.18 8.81
C LYS A 133 -10.08 -22.08 9.55
N ALA A 134 -11.21 -22.41 10.16
CA ALA A 134 -11.99 -21.45 10.94
C ALA A 134 -11.17 -20.88 12.12
N LEU A 135 -10.48 -21.75 12.88
CA LEU A 135 -9.59 -21.32 13.97
C LEU A 135 -8.41 -20.46 13.47
N ARG A 136 -7.91 -20.71 12.26
CA ARG A 136 -6.88 -19.87 11.64
C ARG A 136 -7.40 -18.49 11.27
N GLU A 137 -8.63 -18.40 10.76
CA GLU A 137 -9.29 -17.12 10.47
C GLU A 137 -9.56 -16.33 11.76
N GLU A 138 -10.07 -16.99 12.81
CA GLU A 138 -10.25 -16.41 14.15
C GLU A 138 -8.92 -15.90 14.72
N TYR A 139 -7.84 -16.68 14.61
CA TYR A 139 -6.50 -16.29 15.05
C TYR A 139 -6.00 -15.04 14.31
N VAL A 140 -6.17 -14.98 12.98
CA VAL A 140 -5.78 -13.81 12.18
C VAL A 140 -6.57 -12.58 12.62
N ASN A 141 -7.89 -12.71 12.78
CA ASN A 141 -8.76 -11.63 13.23
C ASN A 141 -8.36 -11.09 14.60
N LYS A 142 -8.11 -11.98 15.58
CA LYS A 142 -7.63 -11.60 16.91
C LYS A 142 -6.23 -10.98 16.88
N SER A 143 -5.33 -11.46 16.02
CA SER A 143 -4.00 -10.87 15.87
C SER A 143 -4.05 -9.45 15.30
N ASP A 144 -5.01 -9.20 14.39
CA ASP A 144 -5.25 -7.86 13.85
C ASP A 144 -5.88 -6.94 14.91
N GLU A 145 -6.76 -7.46 15.78
CA GLU A 145 -7.31 -6.71 16.94
C GLU A 145 -6.18 -6.29 17.92
N VAL A 146 -5.27 -7.21 18.28
CA VAL A 146 -4.08 -6.90 19.10
C VAL A 146 -3.22 -5.82 18.45
N TYR A 147 -2.99 -5.93 17.13
CA TYR A 147 -2.18 -4.95 16.42
C TYR A 147 -2.86 -3.59 16.35
N TYR A 148 -4.18 -3.56 16.14
CA TYR A 148 -4.98 -2.34 16.16
C TYR A 148 -4.90 -1.67 17.54
N PHE A 149 -5.17 -2.40 18.61
CA PHE A 149 -5.11 -1.90 19.98
C PHE A 149 -3.72 -1.32 20.30
N LYS A 150 -2.64 -2.02 19.96
CA LYS A 150 -1.26 -1.53 20.16
C LYS A 150 -0.94 -0.22 19.43
N ARG A 151 -1.65 0.07 18.34
CA ARG A 151 -1.40 1.25 17.50
C ARG A 151 -2.33 2.42 17.84
N HIS A 152 -3.54 2.13 18.32
CA HIS A 152 -4.61 3.11 18.48
C HIS A 152 -5.09 3.29 19.92
N GLY A 153 -4.72 2.40 20.86
CA GLY A 153 -5.09 2.49 22.28
C GLY A 153 -6.51 2.03 22.62
N GLU A 154 -7.30 1.60 21.63
CA GLU A 154 -8.73 1.32 21.82
C GLU A 154 -9.12 -0.08 21.32
N ARG A 155 -10.06 -0.73 22.02
CA ARG A 155 -10.66 -2.00 21.59
C ARG A 155 -11.71 -1.76 20.51
N VAL A 156 -11.76 -2.66 19.53
CA VAL A 156 -12.79 -2.64 18.49
C VAL A 156 -14.11 -3.04 19.15
N SER A 157 -15.03 -2.09 19.31
CA SER A 157 -16.33 -2.35 19.92
C SER A 157 -17.14 -3.29 19.01
N ALA A 158 -17.66 -4.38 19.58
CA ALA A 158 -18.46 -5.40 18.90
C ALA A 158 -19.78 -4.87 18.29
N ALA A 159 -20.10 -3.58 18.46
CA ALA A 159 -21.26 -2.95 17.84
C ALA A 159 -21.12 -2.72 16.32
N PHE A 160 -19.93 -2.92 15.74
CA PHE A 160 -19.67 -2.61 14.33
C PHE A 160 -19.73 -3.80 13.36
N ASP A 161 -19.88 -5.03 13.85
CA ASP A 161 -20.04 -6.24 13.02
C ASP A 161 -21.40 -6.32 12.30
N SER A 162 -22.35 -5.43 12.62
CA SER A 162 -23.74 -5.49 12.14
C SER A 162 -24.17 -4.38 11.18
N ALA A 163 -23.26 -3.54 10.67
CA ALA A 163 -23.60 -2.58 9.62
C ALA A 163 -23.62 -3.24 8.22
N GLN A 164 -24.56 -4.18 8.03
CA GLN A 164 -25.04 -4.56 6.71
C GLN A 164 -25.76 -3.36 6.08
N GLY A 165 -25.21 -2.82 4.99
CA GLY A 165 -25.95 -1.96 4.05
C GLY A 165 -25.15 -0.78 3.48
N PRO A 166 -25.37 -0.43 2.20
CA PRO A 166 -24.77 0.74 1.56
C PRO A 166 -25.51 2.01 2.03
N GLY A 167 -25.23 2.51 3.23
CA GLY A 167 -25.97 3.65 3.78
C GLY A 167 -25.33 5.00 3.45
N GLU A 168 -25.65 5.63 2.33
CA GLU A 168 -25.44 7.08 2.01
C GLU A 168 -24.58 7.89 3.01
N LEU A 169 -23.34 8.21 2.63
CA LEU A 169 -22.50 9.14 3.38
C LEU A 169 -23.08 10.56 3.20
N ASN A 170 -23.36 11.26 4.30
CA ASN A 170 -23.83 12.65 4.27
C ASN A 170 -22.85 13.54 3.48
N SER A 171 -23.44 14.25 2.51
CA SER A 171 -22.86 14.92 1.35
C SER A 171 -21.99 16.17 1.63
N GLU A 172 -21.41 16.36 2.81
CA GLU A 172 -20.89 17.69 3.17
C GLU A 172 -19.41 17.83 3.56
N LEU A 173 -18.60 16.77 3.60
CA LEU A 173 -17.16 16.95 3.80
C LEU A 173 -16.33 16.09 2.85
N VAL A 174 -15.57 16.83 2.04
CA VAL A 174 -14.54 16.42 1.08
C VAL A 174 -15.12 15.88 -0.22
N SER A 175 -14.84 16.60 -1.29
CA SER A 175 -14.96 16.17 -2.68
C SER A 175 -14.02 14.99 -2.95
N PHE A 176 -14.29 13.85 -2.32
CA PHE A 176 -13.64 12.60 -2.64
C PHE A 176 -14.19 12.15 -3.98
N ASP A 177 -13.29 12.08 -4.94
CA ASP A 177 -13.50 11.56 -6.27
C ASP A 177 -14.51 10.39 -6.24
N ASP A 178 -15.54 10.51 -7.08
CA ASP A 178 -16.72 9.64 -7.21
C ASP A 178 -16.39 8.21 -7.70
N SER A 179 -15.16 7.80 -7.45
CA SER A 179 -14.51 6.56 -7.85
C SER A 179 -15.15 5.36 -7.14
N GLU A 180 -15.32 4.27 -7.90
CA GLU A 180 -15.80 2.97 -7.40
C GLU A 180 -14.98 2.47 -6.19
N PHE A 181 -13.74 2.92 -6.05
CA PHE A 181 -12.89 2.59 -4.92
C PHE A 181 -13.44 3.14 -3.61
N VAL A 182 -13.78 4.42 -3.52
CA VAL A 182 -14.29 5.04 -2.29
C VAL A 182 -15.63 4.41 -1.88
N LYS A 183 -16.49 4.10 -2.86
CA LYS A 183 -17.79 3.43 -2.63
C LYS A 183 -17.65 1.99 -2.12
N SER A 184 -16.51 1.33 -2.37
CA SER A 184 -16.22 -0.04 -1.92
C SER A 184 -15.42 -0.13 -0.62
N LEU A 185 -15.07 1.01 -0.02
CA LEU A 185 -14.35 1.03 1.25
C LEU A 185 -15.26 0.56 2.40
N PRO A 186 -14.76 -0.30 3.30
CA PRO A 186 -15.47 -0.63 4.53
C PRO A 186 -15.57 0.60 5.44
N ARG A 187 -16.57 0.63 6.30
CA ARG A 187 -16.80 1.75 7.25
C ARG A 187 -16.19 1.51 8.63
N ASP A 188 -15.97 0.24 8.95
CA ASP A 188 -15.34 -0.16 10.18
C ASP A 188 -13.85 0.24 10.18
N LYS A 189 -13.40 0.90 11.27
CA LYS A 189 -12.00 1.32 11.47
C LYS A 189 -11.05 0.13 11.41
N LEU A 190 -11.45 -1.04 11.94
CA LEU A 190 -10.61 -2.24 11.90
C LEU A 190 -10.51 -2.78 10.47
N ALA A 191 -11.63 -2.87 9.74
CA ALA A 191 -11.63 -3.29 8.34
C ALA A 191 -10.84 -2.33 7.43
N LEU A 192 -10.95 -1.02 7.64
CA LEU A 192 -10.14 -0.01 6.95
C LEU A 192 -8.65 -0.20 7.24
N HIS A 193 -8.31 -0.47 8.50
CA HIS A 193 -6.94 -0.74 8.91
C HIS A 193 -6.38 -2.03 8.28
N LYS A 194 -7.16 -3.12 8.26
CA LYS A 194 -6.80 -4.37 7.56
C LYS A 194 -6.56 -4.12 6.06
N MET A 195 -7.42 -3.34 5.42
CA MET A 195 -7.28 -2.99 4.00
C MET A 195 -6.03 -2.13 3.77
N LYS A 196 -5.77 -1.14 4.63
CA LYS A 196 -4.55 -0.33 4.62
C LYS A 196 -3.30 -1.20 4.72
N LYS A 197 -3.23 -2.10 5.70
CA LYS A 197 -2.10 -3.02 5.90
C LYS A 197 -1.84 -3.90 4.66
N SER A 198 -2.90 -4.38 4.01
CA SER A 198 -2.79 -5.14 2.75
C SER A 198 -2.23 -4.28 1.59
N LEU A 199 -2.69 -3.03 1.48
CA LEU A 199 -2.17 -2.09 0.49
C LEU A 199 -0.72 -1.69 0.77
N GLU A 200 -0.32 -1.49 2.02
CA GLU A 200 1.06 -1.22 2.44
C GLU A 200 2.00 -2.38 2.08
N SER A 201 1.56 -3.62 2.31
CA SER A 201 2.28 -4.84 1.89
C SER A 201 2.44 -4.90 0.36
N SER A 202 1.39 -4.55 -0.38
CA SER A 202 1.42 -4.49 -1.85
C SER A 202 2.37 -3.39 -2.34
N LEU A 203 2.34 -2.21 -1.71
CA LEU A 203 3.21 -1.08 -2.00
C LEU A 203 4.68 -1.44 -1.76
N SER A 204 5.00 -2.11 -0.66
CA SER A 204 6.34 -2.66 -0.39
C SER A 204 6.81 -3.60 -1.51
N LYS A 205 5.95 -4.53 -1.94
CA LYS A 205 6.24 -5.44 -3.07
C LYS A 205 6.45 -4.70 -4.39
N PHE A 206 5.66 -3.67 -4.69
CA PHE A 206 5.84 -2.87 -5.91
C PHE A 206 7.14 -2.08 -5.89
N LYS A 207 7.52 -1.49 -4.74
CA LYS A 207 8.83 -0.84 -4.57
C LYS A 207 9.99 -1.80 -4.79
N ALA A 208 9.91 -3.01 -4.22
CA ALA A 208 10.93 -4.04 -4.45
C ALA A 208 11.01 -4.47 -5.92
N ARG A 209 9.85 -4.65 -6.58
CA ARG A 209 9.78 -4.99 -8.02
C ARG A 209 10.28 -3.86 -8.92
N LEU A 210 10.08 -2.60 -8.54
CA LEU A 210 10.63 -1.44 -9.23
C LEU A 210 12.16 -1.46 -9.19
N ALA A 211 12.74 -1.70 -8.00
CA ALA A 211 14.19 -1.81 -7.84
C ALA A 211 14.79 -2.97 -8.67
N ALA A 212 14.07 -4.09 -8.80
CA ALA A 212 14.49 -5.24 -9.60
C ALA A 212 14.17 -5.13 -11.11
N ALA A 213 13.45 -4.09 -11.56
CA ALA A 213 12.96 -3.99 -12.93
C ALA A 213 14.08 -3.60 -13.92
N LYS A 214 14.38 -4.52 -14.85
CA LYS A 214 15.44 -4.33 -15.87
C LYS A 214 15.04 -3.48 -17.07
N THR A 215 13.75 -3.27 -17.32
CA THR A 215 13.26 -2.54 -18.50
C THR A 215 12.44 -1.33 -18.09
N GLU A 216 12.58 -0.23 -18.84
CA GLU A 216 11.83 1.02 -18.58
C GLU A 216 10.31 0.80 -18.59
N VAL A 217 9.80 -0.11 -19.43
CA VAL A 217 8.36 -0.45 -19.46
C VAL A 217 7.90 -1.08 -18.14
N LYS A 218 8.73 -1.98 -17.58
CA LYS A 218 8.44 -2.58 -16.28
C LYS A 218 8.55 -1.53 -15.17
N LYS A 219 9.54 -0.62 -15.22
CA LYS A 219 9.66 0.48 -14.26
C LYS A 219 8.44 1.41 -14.29
N ALA A 220 8.00 1.84 -15.47
CA ALA A 220 6.81 2.68 -15.65
C ALA A 220 5.54 1.99 -15.10
N SER A 221 5.38 0.69 -15.37
CA SER A 221 4.26 -0.09 -14.83
C SER A 221 4.31 -0.21 -13.30
N GLN A 222 5.47 -0.48 -12.70
CA GLN A 222 5.60 -0.53 -11.23
C GLN A 222 5.37 0.86 -10.61
N ASN A 223 5.89 1.93 -11.21
CA ASN A 223 5.62 3.30 -10.76
C ASN A 223 4.13 3.62 -10.77
N LYS A 224 3.39 3.27 -11.82
CA LYS A 224 1.93 3.41 -11.86
C LYS A 224 1.26 2.67 -10.70
N ASN A 225 1.65 1.42 -10.45
CA ASN A 225 1.09 0.63 -9.34
C ASN A 225 1.42 1.23 -7.96
N ILE A 226 2.62 1.79 -7.78
CA ILE A 226 3.01 2.49 -6.56
C ILE A 226 2.14 3.74 -6.37
N SER A 227 1.95 4.55 -7.41
CA SER A 227 1.11 5.75 -7.36
C SER A 227 -0.32 5.39 -6.95
N ILE A 228 -0.93 4.39 -7.62
CA ILE A 228 -2.29 3.93 -7.29
C ILE A 228 -2.37 3.43 -5.83
N ALA A 229 -1.42 2.60 -5.38
CA ALA A 229 -1.42 2.10 -4.01
C ALA A 229 -1.25 3.23 -2.98
N THR A 230 -0.41 4.22 -3.28
CA THR A 230 -0.16 5.38 -2.42
C THR A 230 -1.41 6.24 -2.28
N ILE A 231 -2.08 6.53 -3.39
CA ILE A 231 -3.36 7.26 -3.41
C ILE A 231 -4.38 6.53 -2.53
N LYS A 232 -4.57 5.22 -2.74
CA LYS A 232 -5.53 4.42 -1.97
C LYS A 232 -5.23 4.42 -0.47
N ILE A 233 -3.97 4.32 -0.08
CA ILE A 233 -3.56 4.40 1.34
C ILE A 233 -3.88 5.78 1.90
N ASN A 234 -3.55 6.85 1.18
CA ASN A 234 -3.83 8.22 1.63
C ASN A 234 -5.34 8.49 1.75
N THR A 235 -6.16 7.97 0.83
CA THR A 235 -7.63 8.07 0.93
C THR A 235 -8.14 7.35 2.17
N ILE A 236 -7.63 6.15 2.48
CA ILE A 236 -7.99 5.43 3.70
C ILE A 236 -7.53 6.21 4.94
N ASP A 237 -6.34 6.80 4.93
CA ASP A 237 -5.83 7.60 6.05
C ASP A 237 -6.66 8.85 6.32
N GLN A 238 -7.10 9.53 5.26
CA GLN A 238 -8.02 10.66 5.38
C GLN A 238 -9.38 10.21 5.93
N LEU A 239 -9.93 9.10 5.43
CA LEU A 239 -11.20 8.56 5.92
C LEU A 239 -11.12 8.13 7.39
N MET A 240 -10.05 7.45 7.79
CA MET A 240 -9.83 7.06 9.20
C MET A 240 -9.64 8.28 10.12
N SER A 241 -9.17 9.41 9.61
CA SER A 241 -9.03 10.65 10.39
C SER A 241 -10.37 11.39 10.58
N THR A 242 -11.37 11.09 9.75
CA THR A 242 -12.72 11.67 9.82
C THR A 242 -13.72 10.82 10.62
N LEU A 243 -13.38 9.56 10.91
CA LEU A 243 -14.17 8.61 11.71
C LEU A 243 -13.69 8.59 13.16
#